data_AF-A0A8H6X834-F1
#
_entry.id   AF-A0A8H6X834-F1
#
_cell.length_a   1.000
_cell.length_b   1.000
_cell.length_c   1.000
_cell.angle_alpha   90.00
_cell.angle_beta   90.00
_cell.angle_gamma   90.00
#
_symmetry.space_group_name_H-M   'P 1'
#
loop_
_entity.id
_entity.type
_entity.pdbx_description
1 polymer ?
#
loop_
_entity_poly.entity_id
_entity_poly.type
_entity_poly.pdbx_seq_one_letter_code
_entity_poly.pdbx_strand_id
1 'polypeptide(L)'
;MSTDPTSSPLQDRTNLAPSSSADLERMEKEIAHLKGLVDAFSSRRGRGRTKRARRDPSPSLTATARSPTGSDDDDSEDIDPKRSKTTPGTDYFAYGQTIGRFLGCHVTLSHVVSYGCHMDTALSGDEAETNERLEEAWKILCQKFAGLHQYLLELSKDPTTRRAIVKQMTLGMDSVRAADTSTCKKGVPDWLLEDPLVKLDPPLPNKKDKVHRAMAHPAFAQALTPMEWEANQITWTQIVEGDKQISSTQLPKFVFPCSQVFPVGKELDDPAWGAVLENACKGEVCLRSAKAIFMGPDAALEGDGYHKGKPGNASIIGMTTFTPRIIAGVITQVRFALSSRQDWNKMDGDFDYEEFFWTIHDLFDDQDFAAGIIRHWNKVVFGNSKPRAAAPTAVVGPSNLDKLKAARAAHKAAAAAASE
;
A
#
# COMPACT_ATOMS: atom_id res chain seq x y z
N MET A 1 7.41 -19.14 43.43
CA MET A 1 6.55 -18.22 42.66
C MET A 1 6.23 -18.90 41.35
N SER A 2 4.96 -19.20 41.14
CA SER A 2 4.44 -20.00 40.03
C SER A 2 4.47 -19.17 38.76
N THR A 3 5.27 -19.55 37.77
CA THR A 3 5.23 -18.99 36.41
C THR A 3 4.11 -19.69 35.66
N ASP A 4 3.12 -18.93 35.21
CA ASP A 4 2.02 -19.39 34.38
C ASP A 4 2.59 -19.92 33.04
N PRO A 5 2.37 -21.19 32.64
CA PRO A 5 2.99 -21.77 31.44
C PRO A 5 2.39 -21.28 30.12
N THR A 6 1.59 -20.21 30.15
CA THR A 6 0.92 -19.63 28.98
C THR A 6 1.47 -18.27 28.54
N SER A 7 2.36 -17.63 29.29
CA SER A 7 2.98 -16.37 28.84
C SER A 7 4.19 -16.66 27.93
N SER A 8 4.01 -16.40 26.64
CA SER A 8 5.13 -16.36 25.70
C SER A 8 6.01 -15.16 26.06
N PRO A 9 7.37 -15.26 26.00
CA PRO A 9 8.28 -14.13 26.15
C PRO A 9 7.93 -12.92 25.26
N LEU A 10 7.11 -13.15 24.22
CA LEU A 10 6.62 -12.11 23.33
C LEU A 10 5.32 -11.43 23.77
N GLN A 11 4.42 -12.08 24.51
CA GLN A 11 3.27 -11.37 25.10
C GLN A 11 3.76 -10.22 25.99
N ASP A 12 4.86 -10.47 26.73
CA ASP A 12 5.52 -9.48 27.56
C ASP A 12 6.35 -8.44 26.75
N ARG A 13 6.82 -8.77 25.53
CA ARG A 13 7.63 -7.86 24.68
C ARG A 13 6.86 -7.06 23.63
N THR A 14 5.72 -7.55 23.15
CA THR A 14 4.97 -6.94 22.01
C THR A 14 3.65 -6.29 22.39
N ASN A 15 3.20 -6.41 23.65
CA ASN A 15 1.87 -5.95 24.09
C ASN A 15 0.72 -6.47 23.21
N LEU A 16 0.89 -7.61 22.53
CA LEU A 16 -0.15 -8.24 21.73
C LEU A 16 -1.19 -8.90 22.63
N ALA A 17 -2.47 -8.63 22.38
CA ALA A 17 -3.55 -9.28 23.12
C ALA A 17 -3.54 -10.81 22.90
N PRO A 18 -3.77 -11.63 23.95
CA PRO A 18 -3.89 -13.07 23.79
C PRO A 18 -5.04 -13.41 22.84
N SER A 19 -4.80 -14.37 21.94
CA SER A 19 -5.81 -14.82 20.98
C SER A 19 -6.93 -15.56 21.70
N SER A 20 -8.19 -15.39 21.26
CA SER A 20 -9.31 -16.08 21.90
C SER A 20 -9.26 -17.58 21.62
N SER A 21 -9.78 -18.39 22.54
CA SER A 21 -9.90 -19.85 22.35
C SER A 21 -10.64 -20.23 21.06
N ALA A 22 -11.62 -19.42 20.65
CA ALA A 22 -12.39 -19.63 19.43
C ALA A 22 -11.57 -19.37 18.16
N ASP A 23 -10.67 -18.38 18.19
CA ASP A 23 -9.78 -18.08 17.07
C ASP A 23 -8.76 -19.21 16.87
N LEU A 24 -8.20 -19.72 17.98
CA LEU A 24 -7.27 -20.84 17.95
C LEU A 24 -7.92 -22.12 17.40
N GLU A 25 -9.10 -22.50 17.90
CA GLU A 25 -9.82 -23.68 17.39
C GLU A 25 -10.19 -23.57 15.90
N ARG A 26 -10.53 -22.36 15.43
CA ARG A 26 -10.81 -22.13 14.01
C ARG A 26 -9.56 -22.38 13.16
N MET A 27 -8.41 -21.89 13.61
CA MET A 27 -7.15 -22.03 12.90
C MET A 27 -6.59 -23.46 12.97
N GLU A 28 -6.76 -24.18 14.07
CA GLU A 28 -6.38 -25.60 14.17
C GLU A 28 -7.17 -26.48 13.17
N LYS A 29 -8.49 -26.24 13.05
CA LYS A 29 -9.33 -26.90 12.03
C LYS A 29 -8.85 -26.58 10.61
N GLU A 30 -8.35 -25.38 10.42
CA GLU A 30 -7.79 -24.92 9.15
C GLU A 30 -6.44 -25.58 8.83
N ILE A 31 -5.55 -25.79 9.82
CA ILE A 31 -4.32 -26.58 9.66
C ILE A 31 -4.65 -27.99 9.17
N ALA A 32 -5.62 -28.64 9.81
CA ALA A 32 -6.02 -29.99 9.41
C ALA A 32 -6.53 -30.03 7.96
N HIS A 33 -7.29 -29.00 7.54
CA HIS A 33 -7.78 -28.87 6.18
C HIS A 33 -6.64 -28.64 5.16
N LEU A 34 -5.76 -27.68 5.42
CA LEU A 34 -4.64 -27.33 4.53
C LEU A 34 -3.64 -28.49 4.40
N LYS A 35 -3.33 -29.19 5.49
CA LYS A 35 -2.51 -30.41 5.46
C LYS A 35 -3.14 -31.48 4.58
N GLY A 36 -4.45 -31.71 4.72
CA GLY A 36 -5.20 -32.64 3.88
C GLY A 36 -5.12 -32.28 2.38
N LEU A 37 -5.17 -30.99 2.03
CA LEU A 37 -5.00 -30.54 0.65
C LEU A 37 -3.57 -30.79 0.15
N VAL A 38 -2.55 -30.39 0.91
CA VAL A 38 -1.13 -30.58 0.53
C VAL A 38 -0.78 -32.06 0.37
N ASP A 39 -1.28 -32.92 1.24
CA ASP A 39 -1.07 -34.38 1.16
C ASP A 39 -1.81 -35.00 -0.04
N ALA A 40 -3.02 -34.52 -0.36
CA ALA A 40 -3.77 -34.92 -1.54
C ALA A 40 -3.07 -34.50 -2.86
N PHE A 41 -2.39 -33.36 -2.87
CA PHE A 41 -1.59 -32.91 -4.01
C PHE A 41 -0.29 -33.72 -4.15
N SER A 42 0.38 -34.02 -3.04
CA SER A 42 1.63 -34.79 -3.02
C SER A 42 1.40 -36.26 -3.46
N SER A 43 0.29 -36.85 -3.04
CA SER A 43 -0.10 -38.22 -3.44
C SER A 43 -0.52 -38.34 -4.91
N ARG A 44 -1.04 -37.25 -5.53
CA ARG A 44 -1.33 -37.21 -6.97
C ARG A 44 -0.08 -37.19 -7.85
N ARG A 45 0.98 -36.47 -7.44
CA ARG A 45 2.28 -36.51 -8.15
C ARG A 45 2.97 -37.89 -8.09
N GLY A 46 2.71 -38.67 -7.04
CA GLY A 46 3.25 -40.03 -6.90
C GLY A 46 2.64 -41.08 -7.85
N ARG A 47 1.47 -40.83 -8.44
CA ARG A 47 0.71 -41.83 -9.22
C ARG A 47 0.89 -41.75 -10.74
N GLY A 48 1.70 -40.82 -11.25
CA GLY A 48 1.75 -40.45 -12.67
C GLY A 48 3.03 -40.76 -13.44
N ARG A 49 3.88 -41.71 -13.00
CA ARG A 49 5.14 -42.04 -13.69
C ARG A 49 5.24 -43.51 -14.10
N THR A 50 4.27 -44.01 -14.86
CA THR A 50 4.44 -45.23 -15.67
C THR A 50 5.00 -44.85 -17.04
N LYS A 51 6.25 -45.26 -17.29
CA LYS A 51 6.99 -45.06 -18.54
C LYS A 51 6.16 -45.53 -19.74
N ARG A 52 5.79 -44.62 -20.64
CA ARG A 52 5.28 -44.98 -21.96
C ARG A 52 6.46 -45.07 -22.93
N ALA A 53 6.53 -46.19 -23.67
CA ALA A 53 7.61 -46.54 -24.57
C ALA A 53 7.81 -45.52 -25.70
N ARG A 54 9.08 -45.28 -26.04
CA ARG A 54 9.53 -44.44 -27.17
C ARG A 54 9.05 -45.03 -28.50
N ARG A 55 8.54 -44.18 -29.38
CA ARG A 55 8.30 -44.49 -30.80
C ARG A 55 9.30 -43.66 -31.62
N ASP A 56 10.03 -44.33 -32.50
CA ASP A 56 11.07 -43.74 -33.36
C ASP A 56 10.49 -42.77 -34.41
N PRO A 57 11.27 -41.75 -34.85
CA PRO A 57 10.84 -40.76 -35.84
C PRO A 57 11.42 -41.01 -37.24
N SER A 58 10.72 -40.56 -38.29
CA SER A 58 11.25 -40.32 -39.64
C SER A 58 10.25 -39.44 -40.44
N PRO A 59 10.66 -38.71 -41.50
CA PRO A 59 11.55 -37.54 -41.45
C PRO A 59 11.02 -36.34 -42.30
N SER A 60 11.81 -35.25 -42.33
CA SER A 60 11.83 -34.19 -43.37
C SER A 60 10.71 -33.11 -43.30
N LEU A 61 10.91 -31.81 -43.54
CA LEU A 61 12.01 -30.96 -44.02
C LEU A 61 11.60 -29.49 -43.75
N THR A 62 12.49 -28.67 -43.19
CA THR A 62 12.95 -27.37 -43.71
C THR A 62 13.60 -26.56 -42.59
N ALA A 63 14.80 -26.08 -42.90
CA ALA A 63 15.71 -25.42 -42.01
C ALA A 63 15.53 -23.89 -42.08
N THR A 64 15.65 -23.21 -40.94
CA THR A 64 16.53 -22.05 -40.83
C THR A 64 16.97 -21.88 -39.39
N ALA A 65 18.26 -21.72 -39.22
CA ALA A 65 19.00 -21.89 -37.98
C ALA A 65 19.06 -20.59 -37.15
N ARG A 66 18.97 -20.75 -35.83
CA ARG A 66 19.87 -20.13 -34.83
C ARG A 66 19.75 -20.91 -33.51
N SER A 67 20.89 -21.28 -32.94
CA SER A 67 21.06 -21.93 -31.63
C SER A 67 21.95 -21.02 -30.74
N PRO A 68 22.30 -21.40 -29.50
CA PRO A 68 21.44 -21.30 -28.30
C PRO A 68 22.20 -20.71 -27.08
N THR A 69 21.51 -20.11 -26.11
CA THR A 69 22.05 -19.95 -24.75
C THR A 69 20.92 -19.89 -23.73
N GLY A 70 21.02 -20.67 -22.66
CA GLY A 70 20.24 -20.49 -21.43
C GLY A 70 19.18 -21.56 -21.21
N SER A 71 19.61 -22.70 -20.68
CA SER A 71 18.76 -23.64 -19.95
C SER A 71 18.39 -23.05 -18.60
N ASP A 72 17.11 -22.86 -18.34
CA ASP A 72 16.55 -22.90 -17.00
C ASP A 72 15.18 -23.58 -17.10
N ASP A 73 15.07 -24.72 -16.41
CA ASP A 73 13.84 -25.49 -16.26
C ASP A 73 12.85 -24.68 -15.40
N ASP A 74 12.01 -23.88 -16.04
CA ASP A 74 10.87 -23.20 -15.41
C ASP A 74 9.59 -24.00 -15.65
N ASP A 75 9.31 -24.97 -14.77
CA ASP A 75 8.00 -25.59 -14.66
C ASP A 75 7.02 -24.59 -14.00
N SER A 76 6.66 -23.53 -14.73
CA SER A 76 5.62 -22.59 -14.34
C SER A 76 4.25 -23.21 -14.64
N GLU A 77 3.66 -23.94 -13.69
CA GLU A 77 2.24 -24.28 -13.74
C GLU A 77 1.40 -22.99 -13.61
N ASP A 78 0.79 -22.57 -14.73
CA ASP A 78 -0.19 -21.49 -14.84
C ASP A 78 -1.34 -21.68 -13.83
N ILE A 79 -1.32 -20.89 -12.76
CA ILE A 79 -2.50 -20.71 -11.91
C ILE A 79 -3.31 -19.56 -12.51
N ASP A 80 -4.33 -19.90 -13.31
CA ASP A 80 -5.30 -18.94 -13.83
C ASP A 80 -5.98 -18.20 -12.65
N PRO A 81 -5.80 -16.87 -12.51
CA PRO A 81 -6.32 -16.11 -11.38
C PRO A 81 -7.84 -15.87 -11.47
N LYS A 82 -8.53 -16.39 -12.49
CA LYS A 82 -9.97 -16.20 -12.62
C LYS A 82 -10.76 -17.29 -11.89
N ARG A 83 -11.17 -16.90 -10.68
CA ARG A 83 -12.39 -17.37 -9.99
C ARG A 83 -12.30 -18.80 -9.43
N SER A 84 -11.38 -18.99 -8.47
CA SER A 84 -11.52 -20.09 -7.50
C SER A 84 -12.79 -19.85 -6.67
N LYS A 85 -13.74 -20.79 -6.73
CA LYS A 85 -14.89 -20.83 -5.84
C LYS A 85 -14.35 -20.87 -4.41
N THR A 86 -14.81 -19.96 -3.56
CA THR A 86 -14.50 -19.88 -2.12
C THR A 86 -14.58 -21.28 -1.50
N THR A 87 -13.41 -21.88 -1.28
CA THR A 87 -13.29 -23.08 -0.47
C THR A 87 -13.53 -22.63 0.98
N PRO A 88 -14.25 -23.39 1.83
CA PRO A 88 -14.40 -23.03 3.23
C PRO A 88 -13.01 -22.97 3.90
N GLY A 89 -12.53 -21.76 4.15
CA GLY A 89 -11.20 -21.49 4.69
C GLY A 89 -10.94 -19.98 4.79
N THR A 90 -9.97 -19.60 5.61
CA THR A 90 -9.41 -18.27 5.75
C THR A 90 -8.77 -17.83 4.44
N ASP A 91 -9.18 -16.64 3.98
CA ASP A 91 -8.69 -16.03 2.76
C ASP A 91 -7.38 -15.27 3.02
N TYR A 92 -6.25 -15.99 2.97
CA TYR A 92 -4.92 -15.39 3.13
C TYR A 92 -4.58 -14.41 2.00
N PHE A 93 -5.19 -14.55 0.82
CA PHE A 93 -5.04 -13.57 -0.24
C PHE A 93 -5.65 -12.23 0.19
N ALA A 94 -6.86 -12.22 0.76
CA ALA A 94 -7.47 -11.01 1.33
C ALA A 94 -6.65 -10.41 2.50
N TYR A 95 -5.99 -11.25 3.31
CA TYR A 95 -5.05 -10.77 4.34
C TYR A 95 -3.88 -10.04 3.70
N GLY A 96 -3.32 -10.60 2.63
CA GLY A 96 -2.32 -9.97 1.78
C GLY A 96 -2.76 -8.61 1.25
N GLN A 97 -3.98 -8.50 0.73
CA GLN A 97 -4.53 -7.24 0.22
C GLN A 97 -4.64 -6.16 1.30
N THR A 98 -5.02 -6.55 2.52
CA THR A 98 -5.10 -5.66 3.67
C THR A 98 -3.71 -5.19 4.07
N ILE A 99 -2.78 -6.13 4.31
CA ILE A 99 -1.47 -5.81 4.87
C ILE A 99 -0.53 -5.11 3.87
N GLY A 100 -0.69 -5.36 2.57
CA GLY A 100 0.12 -4.76 1.52
C GLY A 100 0.09 -3.22 1.54
N ARG A 101 -1.06 -2.64 1.90
CA ARG A 101 -1.19 -1.18 2.01
C ARG A 101 -0.61 -0.60 3.30
N PHE A 102 -0.43 -1.40 4.35
CA PHE A 102 0.18 -0.96 5.61
C PHE A 102 1.71 -1.10 5.61
N LEU A 103 2.25 -2.15 4.97
CA LEU A 103 3.69 -2.43 4.96
C LEU A 103 4.45 -1.63 3.89
N GLY A 104 3.77 -1.22 2.82
CA GLY A 104 4.39 -0.56 1.67
C GLY A 104 4.87 -1.56 0.61
N CYS A 105 5.56 -1.04 -0.41
CA CYS A 105 5.90 -1.79 -1.63
C CYS A 105 7.27 -2.50 -1.60
N HIS A 106 8.05 -2.33 -0.54
CA HIS A 106 9.43 -2.85 -0.43
C HIS A 106 9.63 -3.87 0.71
N VAL A 107 8.55 -4.52 1.16
CA VAL A 107 8.61 -5.52 2.24
C VAL A 107 8.46 -6.92 1.67
N THR A 108 9.46 -7.79 1.89
CA THR A 108 9.36 -9.22 1.59
C THR A 108 8.72 -9.96 2.76
N LEU A 109 7.45 -10.36 2.61
CA LEU A 109 6.68 -10.99 3.68
C LEU A 109 7.34 -12.28 4.22
N SER A 110 8.03 -13.04 3.35
CA SER A 110 8.79 -14.23 3.79
C SER A 110 9.91 -13.89 4.77
N HIS A 111 10.60 -12.76 4.58
CA HIS A 111 11.63 -12.30 5.52
C HIS A 111 11.01 -11.82 6.82
N VAL A 112 9.89 -11.07 6.75
CA VAL A 112 9.16 -10.62 7.95
C VAL A 112 8.72 -11.79 8.81
N VAL A 113 8.08 -12.80 8.21
CA VAL A 113 7.59 -13.98 8.94
C VAL A 113 8.75 -14.82 9.47
N SER A 114 9.83 -15.00 8.70
CA SER A 114 10.98 -15.78 9.15
C SER A 114 11.71 -15.09 10.31
N TYR A 115 11.93 -13.78 10.19
CA TYR A 115 12.52 -12.94 11.24
C TYR A 115 11.66 -12.95 12.51
N GLY A 116 10.36 -12.69 12.38
CA GLY A 116 9.42 -12.69 13.51
C GLY A 116 9.36 -14.04 14.21
N CYS A 117 9.18 -15.14 13.48
CA CYS A 117 9.19 -16.47 14.08
C CYS A 117 10.51 -16.79 14.78
N HIS A 118 11.66 -16.44 14.17
CA HIS A 118 12.95 -16.65 14.80
C HIS A 118 13.05 -15.87 16.12
N MET A 119 12.67 -14.59 16.10
CA MET A 119 12.72 -13.73 17.26
C MET A 119 11.83 -14.19 18.41
N ASP A 120 10.67 -14.73 18.08
CA ASP A 120 9.70 -15.22 19.06
C ASP A 120 10.09 -16.58 19.66
N THR A 121 10.97 -17.33 18.99
CA THR A 121 11.45 -18.65 19.45
C THR A 121 12.87 -18.63 20.05
N ALA A 122 13.59 -17.51 19.90
CA ALA A 122 14.93 -17.33 20.43
C ALA A 122 14.91 -17.38 21.97
N LEU A 123 15.90 -18.05 22.57
CA LEU A 123 16.01 -18.14 24.03
C LEU A 123 16.54 -16.82 24.60
N SER A 124 16.18 -16.51 25.85
CA SER A 124 16.68 -15.33 26.54
C SER A 124 18.21 -15.40 26.67
N GLY A 125 18.94 -14.63 25.87
CA GLY A 125 20.40 -14.60 25.84
C GLY A 125 21.01 -14.68 24.43
N ASP A 126 20.22 -15.01 23.40
CA ASP A 126 20.69 -14.92 22.02
C ASP A 126 20.79 -13.43 21.60
N GLU A 127 22.01 -12.97 21.30
CA GLU A 127 22.26 -11.69 20.63
C GLU A 127 21.78 -11.79 19.16
N ALA A 128 20.47 -11.76 18.97
CA ALA A 128 19.92 -11.63 17.63
C ALA A 128 20.10 -10.19 17.14
N GLU A 129 20.66 -10.04 15.95
CA GLU A 129 20.76 -8.76 15.26
C GLU A 129 19.35 -8.17 15.08
N THR A 130 19.10 -7.04 15.74
CA THR A 130 17.79 -6.38 15.71
C THR A 130 17.62 -5.67 14.36
N ASN A 131 16.59 -6.06 13.62
CA ASN A 131 16.13 -5.35 12.44
C ASN A 131 14.80 -4.67 12.74
N GLU A 132 14.87 -3.40 13.14
CA GLU A 132 13.70 -2.60 13.54
C GLU A 132 12.62 -2.55 12.46
N ARG A 133 13.02 -2.50 11.18
CA ARG A 133 12.09 -2.46 10.03
C ARG A 133 11.30 -3.75 9.88
N LEU A 134 11.95 -4.91 10.06
CA LEU A 134 11.29 -6.23 10.04
C LEU A 134 10.47 -6.46 11.30
N GLU A 135 10.94 -5.99 12.45
CA GLU A 135 10.21 -6.08 13.71
C GLU A 135 8.90 -5.27 13.66
N GLU A 136 8.95 -4.03 13.17
CA GLU A 136 7.76 -3.21 12.97
C GLU A 136 6.80 -3.87 11.97
N ALA A 137 7.31 -4.41 10.86
CA ALA A 137 6.49 -5.11 9.88
C ALA A 137 5.82 -6.37 10.47
N TRP A 138 6.53 -7.12 11.33
CA TRP A 138 6.00 -8.26 12.05
C TRP A 138 4.89 -7.84 13.02
N LYS A 139 5.11 -6.79 13.81
CA LYS A 139 4.10 -6.20 14.70
C LYS A 139 2.84 -5.80 13.93
N ILE A 140 2.98 -5.08 12.81
CA ILE A 140 1.86 -4.68 11.96
C ILE A 140 1.09 -5.91 11.45
N LEU A 141 1.80 -6.93 10.95
CA LEU A 141 1.19 -8.17 10.46
C LEU A 141 0.36 -8.87 11.55
N CYS A 142 0.95 -9.05 12.73
CA CYS A 142 0.32 -9.76 13.85
C CYS A 142 -0.85 -8.99 14.46
N GLN A 143 -0.78 -7.65 14.53
CA GLN A 143 -1.85 -6.82 15.07
C GLN A 143 -3.10 -6.77 14.17
N LYS A 144 -2.95 -6.95 12.86
CA LYS A 144 -4.08 -6.84 11.92
C LYS A 144 -4.99 -8.06 11.89
N PHE A 145 -4.48 -9.23 12.21
CA PHE A 145 -5.24 -10.48 12.13
C PHE A 145 -5.14 -11.23 13.45
N ALA A 146 -6.24 -11.22 14.20
CA ALA A 146 -6.33 -11.95 15.46
C ALA A 146 -5.93 -13.42 15.27
N GLY A 147 -5.03 -13.91 16.11
CA GLY A 147 -4.59 -15.31 16.07
C GLY A 147 -3.55 -15.66 15.01
N LEU A 148 -3.35 -14.84 13.97
CA LEU A 148 -2.36 -15.12 12.92
C LEU A 148 -0.94 -15.27 13.49
N HIS A 149 -0.63 -14.51 14.54
CA HIS A 149 0.65 -14.59 15.24
C HIS A 149 0.93 -16.00 15.78
N GLN A 150 0.08 -16.47 16.70
CA GLN A 150 0.18 -17.80 17.29
C GLN A 150 0.19 -18.89 16.23
N TYR A 151 -0.64 -18.72 15.21
CA TYR A 151 -0.74 -19.65 14.08
C TYR A 151 0.56 -19.78 13.28
N LEU A 152 1.21 -18.66 12.94
CA LEU A 152 2.49 -18.68 12.23
C LEU A 152 3.62 -19.28 13.08
N LEU A 153 3.57 -19.13 14.41
CA LEU A 153 4.51 -19.75 15.33
C LEU A 153 4.33 -21.26 15.43
N GLU A 154 3.11 -21.77 15.51
CA GLU A 154 2.84 -23.21 15.51
C GLU A 154 3.29 -23.86 14.19
N LEU A 155 3.13 -23.15 13.08
CA LEU A 155 3.61 -23.54 11.77
C LEU A 155 5.13 -23.44 11.58
N SER A 156 5.90 -23.00 12.59
CA SER A 156 7.37 -23.12 12.56
C SER A 156 7.83 -24.57 12.38
N LYS A 157 7.06 -25.53 12.91
CA LYS A 157 7.28 -26.97 12.77
C LYS A 157 6.79 -27.54 11.44
N ASP A 158 6.06 -26.76 10.65
CA ASP A 158 5.54 -27.11 9.32
C ASP A 158 5.88 -26.01 8.30
N PRO A 159 7.14 -25.95 7.85
CA PRO A 159 7.61 -24.87 6.97
C PRO A 159 6.94 -24.90 5.59
N THR A 160 6.39 -26.04 5.15
CA THR A 160 5.71 -26.16 3.86
C THR A 160 4.37 -25.43 3.88
N THR A 161 3.53 -25.69 4.89
CA THR A 161 2.25 -24.99 5.06
C THR A 161 2.47 -23.51 5.31
N ARG A 162 3.46 -23.14 6.13
CA ARG A 162 3.82 -21.73 6.37
C ARG A 162 4.17 -20.99 5.07
N ARG A 163 5.03 -21.59 4.23
CA ARG A 163 5.40 -21.00 2.93
C ARG A 163 4.20 -20.84 2.00
N ALA A 164 3.27 -21.80 1.99
CA ALA A 164 2.06 -21.71 1.16
C ALA A 164 1.16 -20.53 1.58
N ILE A 165 0.97 -20.32 2.88
CA ILE A 165 0.22 -19.18 3.42
C ILE A 165 0.90 -17.85 3.06
N VAL A 166 2.21 -17.74 3.34
CA VAL A 166 3.00 -16.54 3.01
C VAL A 166 2.95 -16.24 1.52
N LYS A 167 2.98 -17.25 0.65
CA LYS A 167 2.82 -17.08 -0.80
C LYS A 167 1.44 -16.52 -1.15
N GLN A 168 0.35 -17.01 -0.58
CA GLN A 168 -0.99 -16.46 -0.82
C GLN A 168 -1.12 -15.01 -0.37
N MET A 169 -0.59 -14.68 0.80
CA MET A 169 -0.56 -13.30 1.30
C MET A 169 0.29 -12.39 0.40
N THR A 170 1.45 -12.87 -0.07
CA THR A 170 2.32 -12.11 -0.99
C THR A 170 1.60 -11.80 -2.30
N LEU A 171 0.88 -12.77 -2.88
CA LEU A 171 0.04 -12.55 -4.07
C LEU A 171 -1.05 -11.49 -3.81
N GLY A 172 -1.65 -11.50 -2.62
CA GLY A 172 -2.60 -10.46 -2.20
C GLY A 172 -1.96 -9.06 -2.14
N MET A 173 -0.78 -8.95 -1.54
CA MET A 173 0.00 -7.71 -1.46
C MET A 173 0.37 -7.19 -2.86
N ASP A 174 0.82 -8.07 -3.75
CA ASP A 174 1.15 -7.71 -5.14
C ASP A 174 -0.08 -7.22 -5.91
N SER A 175 -1.24 -7.83 -5.67
CA SER A 175 -2.49 -7.43 -6.33
C SER A 175 -2.89 -5.99 -5.99
N VAL A 176 -2.75 -5.56 -4.72
CA VAL A 176 -3.07 -4.19 -4.31
C VAL A 176 -2.01 -3.20 -4.78
N ARG A 177 -0.73 -3.57 -4.78
CA ARG A 177 0.34 -2.76 -5.36
C ARG A 177 0.12 -2.51 -6.85
N ALA A 178 -0.24 -3.54 -7.62
CA ALA A 178 -0.57 -3.41 -9.03
C ALA A 178 -1.80 -2.52 -9.27
N ALA A 179 -2.82 -2.62 -8.41
CA ALA A 179 -4.00 -1.76 -8.46
C ALA A 179 -3.65 -0.28 -8.17
N ASP A 180 -2.86 -0.02 -7.13
CA ASP A 180 -2.44 1.32 -6.72
C ASP A 180 -1.51 1.94 -7.80
N THR A 181 -0.61 1.14 -8.37
CA THR A 181 0.22 1.50 -9.54
C THR A 181 -0.66 1.90 -10.73
N SER A 182 -1.69 1.11 -11.04
CA SER A 182 -2.61 1.39 -12.15
C SER A 182 -3.37 2.70 -11.94
N THR A 183 -3.80 2.95 -10.72
CA THR A 183 -4.50 4.18 -10.30
C THR A 183 -3.59 5.39 -10.51
N CYS A 184 -2.38 5.37 -9.96
CA CYS A 184 -1.43 6.49 -10.08
C CYS A 184 -0.97 6.70 -11.52
N LYS A 185 -0.63 5.62 -12.26
CA LYS A 185 -0.19 5.70 -13.65
C LYS A 185 -1.22 6.43 -14.52
N LYS A 186 -2.51 6.17 -14.33
CA LYS A 186 -3.58 6.80 -15.12
C LYS A 186 -3.91 8.21 -14.65
N GLY A 187 -3.93 8.44 -13.34
CA GLY A 187 -4.46 9.66 -12.74
C GLY A 187 -3.45 10.79 -12.59
N VAL A 188 -2.17 10.50 -12.29
CA VAL A 188 -1.14 11.52 -12.05
C VAL A 188 -1.05 12.60 -13.13
N PRO A 189 -1.16 12.31 -14.44
CA PRO A 189 -1.21 13.36 -15.45
C PRO A 189 -2.30 14.43 -15.27
N ASP A 190 -3.42 14.07 -14.62
CA ASP A 190 -4.53 14.98 -14.31
C ASP A 190 -4.42 15.60 -12.91
N TRP A 191 -3.50 15.12 -12.08
CA TRP A 191 -3.35 15.53 -10.67
C TRP A 191 -2.07 16.31 -10.40
N LEU A 192 -1.18 16.41 -11.39
CA LEU A 192 0.16 16.95 -11.24
C LEU A 192 0.18 18.47 -11.03
N LEU A 193 -0.61 19.21 -11.80
CA LEU A 193 -0.59 20.68 -11.77
C LEU A 193 -1.43 21.22 -10.62
N GLU A 194 -1.04 22.37 -10.06
CA GLU A 194 -1.76 23.03 -8.96
C GLU A 194 -3.25 23.22 -9.28
N ASP A 195 -3.55 23.88 -10.41
CA ASP A 195 -4.90 24.02 -10.92
C ASP A 195 -5.27 22.80 -11.81
N PRO A 196 -6.24 21.96 -11.38
CA PRO A 196 -6.66 20.79 -12.15
C PRO A 196 -7.41 21.13 -13.46
N LEU A 197 -7.82 22.38 -13.64
CA LEU A 197 -8.42 22.86 -14.90
C LEU A 197 -7.36 23.08 -15.97
N VAL A 198 -6.12 23.40 -15.57
CA VAL A 198 -4.99 23.55 -16.49
C VAL A 198 -4.57 22.17 -17.02
N LYS A 199 -4.30 22.11 -18.32
CA LYS A 199 -3.82 20.89 -18.99
C LYS A 199 -2.31 20.91 -19.12
N LEU A 200 -1.73 19.71 -19.14
CA LEU A 200 -0.33 19.53 -19.46
C LEU A 200 0.00 20.12 -20.83
N ASP A 201 1.13 20.82 -20.90
CA ASP A 201 1.69 21.38 -22.14
C ASP A 201 3.14 20.86 -22.31
N PRO A 202 3.44 20.13 -23.40
CA PRO A 202 2.51 19.67 -24.44
C PRO A 202 1.52 18.60 -23.93
N PRO A 203 0.34 18.44 -24.56
CA PRO A 203 -0.59 17.39 -24.18
C PRO A 203 0.02 16.00 -24.42
N LEU A 204 -0.20 15.08 -23.48
CA LEU A 204 0.27 13.69 -23.63
C LEU A 204 -0.49 12.96 -24.75
N PRO A 205 0.21 12.29 -25.69
CA PRO A 205 -0.44 11.48 -26.73
C PRO A 205 -1.29 10.35 -26.16
N ASN A 206 -0.80 9.71 -25.09
CA ASN A 206 -1.50 8.64 -24.38
C ASN A 206 -1.19 8.71 -22.89
N LYS A 207 -2.21 8.97 -22.06
CA LYS A 207 -2.07 9.01 -20.60
C LYS A 207 -1.73 7.66 -19.96
N LYS A 208 -1.93 6.53 -20.63
CA LYS A 208 -1.57 5.21 -20.09
C LYS A 208 -0.11 4.86 -20.35
N ASP A 209 0.49 5.48 -21.37
CA ASP A 209 1.90 5.32 -21.67
C ASP A 209 2.72 6.33 -20.88
N LYS A 210 3.86 5.90 -20.34
CA LYS A 210 4.80 6.76 -19.63
C LYS A 210 6.00 7.19 -20.46
N VAL A 211 6.14 6.73 -21.71
CA VAL A 211 7.31 7.04 -22.56
C VAL A 211 7.57 8.54 -22.73
N HIS A 212 6.52 9.36 -22.70
CA HIS A 212 6.58 10.82 -22.82
C HIS A 212 6.61 11.56 -21.47
N ARG A 213 6.87 10.87 -20.36
CA ARG A 213 6.98 11.46 -19.02
C ARG A 213 8.45 11.68 -18.64
N ALA A 214 8.71 11.89 -17.36
CA ALA A 214 10.02 12.23 -16.82
C ALA A 214 10.64 13.44 -17.54
N MET A 215 11.93 13.37 -17.89
CA MET A 215 12.67 14.47 -18.50
C MET A 215 12.20 14.83 -19.93
N ALA A 216 11.35 14.00 -20.56
CA ALA A 216 10.81 14.27 -21.89
C ALA A 216 9.66 15.31 -21.89
N HIS A 217 9.13 15.69 -20.73
CA HIS A 217 8.02 16.63 -20.64
C HIS A 217 8.23 17.63 -19.47
N PRO A 218 8.14 18.95 -19.69
CA PRO A 218 8.50 19.98 -18.72
C PRO A 218 7.85 19.81 -17.33
N ALA A 219 6.53 19.62 -17.28
CA ALA A 219 5.83 19.44 -16.00
C ALA A 219 6.33 18.22 -15.19
N PHE A 220 6.59 17.09 -15.83
CA PHE A 220 7.12 15.89 -15.14
C PHE A 220 8.59 16.09 -14.75
N ALA A 221 9.38 16.71 -15.62
CA ALA A 221 10.77 17.03 -15.37
C ALA A 221 10.91 17.95 -14.15
N GLN A 222 10.12 19.02 -14.09
CA GLN A 222 10.05 19.93 -12.95
C GLN A 222 9.68 19.20 -11.66
N ALA A 223 8.66 18.34 -11.70
CA ALA A 223 8.19 17.58 -10.56
C ALA A 223 9.25 16.60 -10.01
N LEU A 224 10.00 15.96 -10.89
CA LEU A 224 11.05 14.99 -10.55
C LEU A 224 12.40 15.62 -10.18
N THR A 225 12.63 16.89 -10.54
CA THR A 225 13.89 17.57 -10.24
C THR A 225 14.07 17.63 -8.71
N PRO A 226 15.26 17.31 -8.17
CA PRO A 226 15.59 17.52 -6.76
C PRO A 226 15.32 18.95 -6.29
N MET A 227 14.90 19.10 -5.02
CA MET A 227 14.51 20.39 -4.44
C MET A 227 15.62 21.45 -4.49
N GLU A 228 16.87 21.01 -4.32
CA GLU A 228 18.10 21.81 -4.32
C GLU A 228 18.62 22.20 -5.71
N TRP A 229 18.05 21.63 -6.77
CA TRP A 229 18.41 21.96 -8.14
C TRP A 229 17.41 22.92 -8.78
N GLU A 230 17.92 23.72 -9.71
CA GLU A 230 17.09 24.54 -10.59
C GLU A 230 16.36 23.64 -11.59
N ALA A 231 15.04 23.76 -11.69
CA ALA A 231 14.21 22.98 -12.61
C ALA A 231 14.09 23.68 -13.96
N ASN A 232 15.12 23.53 -14.79
CA ASN A 232 15.19 24.15 -16.12
C ASN A 232 15.74 23.18 -17.17
N GLN A 233 15.68 23.60 -18.44
CA GLN A 233 16.12 22.77 -19.56
C GLN A 233 17.58 22.33 -19.48
N ILE A 234 18.48 23.16 -18.92
CA ILE A 234 19.90 22.81 -18.78
C ILE A 234 20.05 21.63 -17.81
N THR A 235 19.44 21.72 -16.63
CA THR A 235 19.45 20.64 -15.64
C THR A 235 18.86 19.36 -16.21
N TRP A 236 17.74 19.44 -16.93
CA TRP A 236 17.08 18.28 -17.51
C TRP A 236 17.91 17.61 -18.61
N THR A 237 18.56 18.41 -19.47
CA THR A 237 19.49 17.88 -20.48
C THR A 237 20.68 17.18 -19.82
N GLN A 238 21.28 17.77 -18.79
CA GLN A 238 22.37 17.14 -18.03
C GLN A 238 21.95 15.81 -17.39
N ILE A 239 20.69 15.70 -16.93
CA ILE A 239 20.16 14.42 -16.41
C ILE A 239 20.02 13.37 -17.52
N VAL A 240 19.54 13.77 -18.70
CA VAL A 240 19.36 12.86 -19.85
C VAL A 240 20.70 12.39 -20.40
N GLU A 241 21.71 13.27 -20.44
CA GLU A 241 23.06 12.97 -20.92
C GLU A 241 23.89 12.16 -19.91
N GLY A 242 23.46 12.10 -18.64
CA GLY A 242 24.13 11.37 -17.57
C GLY A 242 25.15 12.20 -16.79
N ASP A 243 25.30 13.48 -17.09
CA ASP A 243 26.17 14.42 -16.35
C ASP A 243 25.66 14.69 -14.93
N LYS A 244 24.33 14.61 -14.74
CA LYS A 244 23.68 14.70 -13.43
C LYS A 244 22.86 13.45 -13.16
N GLN A 245 23.00 12.90 -11.97
CA GLN A 245 22.26 11.71 -11.55
C GLN A 245 21.37 12.06 -10.36
N ILE A 246 20.07 11.78 -10.48
CA ILE A 246 19.13 11.93 -9.36
C ILE A 246 19.33 10.75 -8.42
N SER A 247 19.74 11.01 -7.18
CA SER A 247 19.84 10.01 -6.12
C SER A 247 18.48 9.74 -5.46
N SER A 248 18.30 8.52 -4.95
CA SER A 248 17.19 8.09 -4.11
C SER A 248 17.11 8.80 -2.76
N THR A 249 18.19 9.47 -2.35
CA THR A 249 18.24 10.25 -1.10
C THR A 249 17.83 11.71 -1.28
N GLN A 250 17.72 12.18 -2.53
CA GLN A 250 17.32 13.55 -2.85
C GLN A 250 15.80 13.66 -2.91
N LEU A 251 15.23 14.67 -2.24
CA LEU A 251 13.79 14.89 -2.25
C LEU A 251 13.36 15.60 -3.55
N PRO A 252 12.48 15.00 -4.35
CA PRO A 252 11.99 15.61 -5.58
C PRO A 252 10.92 16.67 -5.28
N LYS A 253 10.84 17.71 -6.12
CA LYS A 253 9.93 18.86 -5.91
C LYS A 253 8.45 18.46 -5.77
N PHE A 254 7.99 17.36 -6.39
CA PHE A 254 6.59 16.91 -6.27
C PHE A 254 6.16 16.51 -4.85
N VAL A 255 7.13 16.27 -3.95
CA VAL A 255 6.88 15.96 -2.54
C VAL A 255 6.37 17.19 -1.78
N PHE A 256 6.58 18.40 -2.33
CA PHE A 256 6.21 19.68 -1.77
C PHE A 256 5.02 20.29 -2.53
N PRO A 257 4.28 21.25 -1.92
CA PRO A 257 3.26 22.01 -2.62
C PRO A 257 3.78 22.64 -3.92
N CYS A 258 2.97 22.69 -4.98
CA CYS A 258 3.37 23.30 -6.26
C CYS A 258 3.83 24.76 -6.12
N SER A 259 3.30 25.49 -5.13
CA SER A 259 3.65 26.88 -4.82
C SER A 259 4.92 27.03 -3.96
N GLN A 260 5.59 25.93 -3.58
CA GLN A 260 6.80 25.96 -2.76
C GLN A 260 7.94 26.68 -3.49
N VAL A 261 8.52 27.68 -2.81
CA VAL A 261 9.74 28.35 -3.26
C VAL A 261 10.94 27.63 -2.64
N PHE A 262 11.94 27.30 -3.45
CA PHE A 262 13.15 26.60 -3.02
C PHE A 262 14.34 27.56 -3.02
N PRO A 263 15.16 27.61 -1.95
CA PRO A 263 16.38 28.42 -1.89
C PRO A 263 17.53 27.77 -2.68
N VAL A 264 17.33 27.58 -3.99
CA VAL A 264 18.32 26.96 -4.89
C VAL A 264 19.63 27.75 -4.85
N GLY A 265 20.76 27.02 -4.84
CA GLY A 265 22.10 27.60 -4.77
C GLY A 265 22.60 27.86 -3.35
N LYS A 266 21.77 27.61 -2.33
CA LYS A 266 22.19 27.55 -0.94
C LYS A 266 22.60 26.14 -0.53
N GLU A 267 23.55 26.03 0.38
CA GLU A 267 23.90 24.78 1.05
C GLU A 267 22.70 24.24 1.84
N LEU A 268 22.56 22.91 1.92
CA LEU A 268 21.40 22.24 2.54
C LEU A 268 21.30 22.46 4.06
N ASP A 269 22.38 22.88 4.72
CA ASP A 269 22.41 23.25 6.13
C ASP A 269 22.01 24.73 6.37
N ASP A 270 21.73 25.50 5.31
CA ASP A 270 21.23 26.88 5.43
C ASP A 270 19.83 26.89 6.08
N PRO A 271 19.58 27.75 7.09
CA PRO A 271 18.28 27.83 7.77
C PRO A 271 17.07 28.09 6.86
N ALA A 272 17.27 28.63 5.65
CA ALA A 272 16.20 28.82 4.66
C ALA A 272 15.53 27.50 4.26
N TRP A 273 16.21 26.35 4.41
CA TRP A 273 15.64 25.04 4.15
C TRP A 273 14.68 24.56 5.24
N GLY A 274 14.76 25.09 6.47
CA GLY A 274 13.90 24.66 7.58
C GLY A 274 12.41 24.80 7.26
N ALA A 275 12.01 25.97 6.75
CA ALA A 275 10.63 26.22 6.34
C ALA A 275 10.18 25.38 5.12
N VAL A 276 11.12 24.98 4.26
CA VAL A 276 10.84 24.09 3.12
C VAL A 276 10.53 22.68 3.64
N LEU A 277 11.34 22.19 4.59
CA LEU A 277 11.18 20.86 5.16
C LEU A 277 9.85 20.71 5.90
N GLU A 278 9.35 21.76 6.57
CA GLU A 278 8.02 21.76 7.18
C GLU A 278 6.89 21.45 6.18
N ASN A 279 7.10 21.69 4.89
CA ASN A 279 6.17 21.41 3.81
C ASN A 279 6.47 20.12 3.02
N ALA A 280 7.50 19.37 3.40
CA ALA A 280 7.74 18.06 2.84
C ALA A 280 6.51 17.15 3.02
N CYS A 281 6.30 16.25 2.05
CA CYS A 281 5.17 15.33 1.99
C CYS A 281 3.78 15.99 1.84
N LYS A 282 3.69 17.28 1.54
CA LYS A 282 2.39 17.99 1.32
C LYS A 282 2.08 18.30 -0.15
N GLY A 283 2.84 17.75 -1.09
CA GLY A 283 2.57 17.95 -2.52
C GLY A 283 1.17 17.49 -2.94
N GLU A 284 0.50 18.32 -3.74
CA GLU A 284 -0.90 18.11 -4.14
C GLU A 284 -1.07 16.79 -4.89
N VAL A 285 -0.12 16.45 -5.76
CA VAL A 285 -0.14 15.18 -6.50
C VAL A 285 -0.08 13.96 -5.56
N CYS A 286 0.66 14.05 -4.45
CA CYS A 286 0.73 12.99 -3.44
C CYS A 286 -0.61 12.84 -2.71
N LEU A 287 -1.18 13.94 -2.25
CA LEU A 287 -2.46 13.96 -1.56
C LEU A 287 -3.62 13.48 -2.46
N ARG A 288 -3.67 13.95 -3.71
CA ARG A 288 -4.64 13.51 -4.73
C ARG A 288 -4.52 12.01 -5.01
N SER A 289 -3.29 11.50 -5.09
CA SER A 289 -3.02 10.07 -5.28
C SER A 289 -3.45 9.25 -4.07
N ALA A 290 -3.22 9.74 -2.85
CA ALA A 290 -3.71 9.12 -1.62
C ALA A 290 -5.23 9.02 -1.62
N LYS A 291 -5.93 10.10 -1.96
CA LYS A 291 -7.40 10.09 -2.07
C LYS A 291 -7.88 9.08 -3.11
N ALA A 292 -7.23 9.02 -4.27
CA ALA A 292 -7.56 8.05 -5.31
C ALA A 292 -7.38 6.59 -4.84
N ILE A 293 -6.26 6.31 -4.16
CA ILE A 293 -5.94 4.98 -3.63
C ILE A 293 -6.91 4.57 -2.53
N PHE A 294 -7.20 5.45 -1.56
CA PHE A 294 -7.89 5.08 -0.33
C PHE A 294 -9.40 5.36 -0.35
N MET A 295 -9.83 6.40 -1.06
CA MET A 295 -11.25 6.83 -1.12
C MET A 295 -11.89 6.55 -2.48
N GLY A 296 -11.09 6.23 -3.50
CA GLY A 296 -11.50 5.90 -4.86
C GLY A 296 -11.13 6.99 -5.87
N PRO A 297 -10.97 6.66 -7.17
CA PRO A 297 -10.44 7.59 -8.18
C PRO A 297 -11.18 8.91 -8.30
N ASP A 298 -12.50 8.89 -8.15
CA ASP A 298 -13.36 10.09 -8.21
C ASP A 298 -13.10 11.07 -7.06
N ALA A 299 -12.43 10.66 -5.99
CA ALA A 299 -12.14 11.53 -4.85
C ALA A 299 -10.89 12.39 -5.04
N ALA A 300 -10.04 12.09 -6.02
CA ALA A 300 -8.73 12.72 -6.18
C ALA A 300 -8.78 14.26 -6.17
N LEU A 301 -9.68 14.83 -6.97
CA LEU A 301 -9.79 16.29 -7.19
C LEU A 301 -10.90 16.97 -6.36
N GLU A 302 -11.60 16.20 -5.54
CA GLU A 302 -12.70 16.73 -4.72
C GLU A 302 -12.20 17.42 -3.46
N GLY A 303 -13.11 17.95 -2.63
CA GLY A 303 -12.77 18.51 -1.32
C GLY A 303 -12.22 17.47 -0.33
N ASP A 304 -11.73 17.96 0.82
CA ASP A 304 -11.25 17.15 1.94
C ASP A 304 -12.32 16.14 2.40
N GLY A 305 -11.92 14.88 2.63
CA GLY A 305 -12.81 13.83 3.14
C GLY A 305 -13.90 13.34 2.20
N TYR A 306 -13.90 13.76 0.94
CA TYR A 306 -14.88 13.29 -0.03
C TYR A 306 -14.76 11.78 -0.31
N HIS A 307 -15.90 11.10 -0.37
CA HIS A 307 -16.01 9.73 -0.88
C HIS A 307 -17.35 9.53 -1.59
N LYS A 308 -17.39 8.66 -2.60
CA LYS A 308 -18.58 8.46 -3.44
C LYS A 308 -19.22 7.09 -3.23
N GLY A 309 -20.37 7.08 -2.53
CA GLY A 309 -21.30 5.95 -2.45
C GLY A 309 -20.77 4.68 -1.79
N LYS A 310 -19.85 3.97 -2.44
CA LYS A 310 -19.23 2.73 -1.94
C LYS A 310 -18.14 3.03 -0.91
N PRO A 311 -17.90 2.12 0.04
CA PRO A 311 -16.75 2.23 0.93
C PRO A 311 -15.46 2.23 0.13
N GLY A 312 -14.59 3.20 0.41
CA GLY A 312 -13.24 3.25 -0.16
C GLY A 312 -12.34 2.15 0.39
N ASN A 313 -11.18 1.96 -0.24
CA ASN A 313 -10.17 0.99 0.19
C ASN A 313 -9.76 1.16 1.66
N ALA A 314 -9.68 2.40 2.18
CA ALA A 314 -9.38 2.63 3.59
C ALA A 314 -10.45 2.02 4.52
N SER A 315 -11.74 2.16 4.17
CA SER A 315 -12.82 1.54 4.93
C SER A 315 -12.79 0.02 4.83
N ILE A 316 -12.44 -0.54 3.65
CA ILE A 316 -12.36 -1.98 3.42
C ILE A 316 -11.27 -2.62 4.29
N ILE A 317 -10.11 -1.96 4.42
CA ILE A 317 -8.96 -2.47 5.18
C ILE A 317 -8.93 -1.99 6.64
N GLY A 318 -9.97 -1.27 7.10
CA GLY A 318 -10.04 -0.73 8.47
C GLY A 318 -8.96 0.32 8.78
N MET A 319 -8.50 1.08 7.78
CA MET A 319 -7.54 2.16 7.96
C MET A 319 -8.25 3.45 8.41
N THR A 320 -7.87 3.95 9.58
CA THR A 320 -8.42 5.19 10.18
C THR A 320 -7.40 6.31 10.32
N THR A 321 -6.11 6.00 10.16
CA THR A 321 -5.02 6.97 10.19
C THR A 321 -3.95 6.58 9.19
N PHE A 322 -3.29 7.58 8.62
CA PHE A 322 -2.01 7.41 7.95
C PHE A 322 -0.90 7.11 8.95
N THR A 323 0.11 6.40 8.45
CA THR A 323 1.39 6.14 9.12
C THR A 323 2.52 6.55 8.17
N PRO A 324 3.76 6.74 8.68
CA PRO A 324 4.92 7.06 7.84
C PRO A 324 5.07 6.11 6.63
N ARG A 325 4.96 4.80 6.87
CA ARG A 325 5.03 3.76 5.82
C ARG A 325 3.99 3.92 4.72
N ILE A 326 2.76 4.26 5.09
CA ILE A 326 1.67 4.46 4.10
C ILE A 326 1.97 5.69 3.25
N ILE A 327 2.40 6.78 3.88
CA ILE A 327 2.74 8.04 3.19
C ILE A 327 3.92 7.81 2.23
N ALA A 328 5.01 7.19 2.71
CA ALA A 328 6.15 6.82 1.89
C ALA A 328 5.74 5.91 0.71
N GLY A 329 4.85 4.95 0.95
CA GLY A 329 4.30 4.09 -0.09
C GLY A 329 3.57 4.86 -1.19
N VAL A 330 2.70 5.80 -0.82
CA VAL A 330 2.01 6.66 -1.80
C VAL A 330 3.01 7.53 -2.58
N ILE A 331 3.95 8.18 -1.90
CA ILE A 331 4.96 9.03 -2.54
C ILE A 331 5.81 8.22 -3.53
N THR A 332 6.18 6.99 -3.18
CA THR A 332 6.91 6.07 -4.08
C THR A 332 6.07 5.69 -5.31
N GLN A 333 4.76 5.44 -5.13
CA GLN A 333 3.83 5.22 -6.25
C GLN A 333 3.73 6.43 -7.18
N VAL A 334 3.71 7.64 -6.64
CA VAL A 334 3.71 8.88 -7.43
C VAL A 334 5.02 9.03 -8.19
N ARG A 335 6.18 8.85 -7.54
CA ARG A 335 7.50 8.87 -8.20
C ARG A 335 7.55 7.91 -9.38
N PHE A 336 7.07 6.67 -9.19
CA PHE A 336 6.98 5.71 -10.27
C PHE A 336 6.05 6.20 -11.38
N ALA A 337 4.87 6.74 -11.06
CA ALA A 337 3.95 7.27 -12.06
C ALA A 337 4.52 8.45 -12.86
N LEU A 338 5.42 9.26 -12.28
CA LEU A 338 6.08 10.38 -12.96
C LEU A 338 7.25 9.92 -13.85
N SER A 339 7.88 8.78 -13.56
CA SER A 339 8.96 8.20 -14.37
C SER A 339 8.51 7.76 -15.76
N SER A 340 9.46 7.44 -16.65
CA SER A 340 9.19 6.88 -17.98
C SER A 340 9.07 5.34 -18.01
N ARG A 341 9.38 4.64 -16.90
CA ARG A 341 9.46 3.17 -16.83
C ARG A 341 8.11 2.48 -16.88
N GLN A 342 7.84 1.61 -17.84
CA GLN A 342 6.50 1.00 -17.95
C GLN A 342 6.15 0.06 -16.80
N ASP A 343 7.14 -0.68 -16.34
CA ASP A 343 7.02 -1.74 -15.34
C ASP A 343 7.78 -1.38 -14.07
N TRP A 344 7.26 -1.86 -12.95
CA TRP A 344 7.87 -1.64 -11.64
C TRP A 344 9.12 -2.50 -11.51
N ASN A 345 10.23 -1.87 -11.16
CA ASN A 345 11.47 -2.55 -10.82
C ASN A 345 12.13 -1.84 -9.64
N LYS A 346 12.98 -2.53 -8.88
CA LYS A 346 13.68 -1.91 -7.74
C LYS A 346 14.55 -0.74 -8.22
N MET A 347 15.26 -0.94 -9.32
CA MET A 347 16.14 0.04 -9.94
C MET A 347 15.50 0.71 -11.16
N ASP A 348 15.63 2.02 -11.27
CA ASP A 348 15.32 2.83 -12.45
C ASP A 348 16.55 3.61 -12.88
N GLY A 349 17.38 2.96 -13.70
CA GLY A 349 18.77 3.39 -13.87
C GLY A 349 19.49 3.21 -12.54
N ASP A 350 20.04 4.31 -12.02
CA ASP A 350 20.73 4.32 -10.72
C ASP A 350 19.84 4.75 -9.55
N PHE A 351 18.55 5.01 -9.79
CA PHE A 351 17.60 5.36 -8.74
C PHE A 351 17.04 4.10 -8.08
N ASP A 352 17.21 3.93 -6.78
CA ASP A 352 16.67 2.80 -6.00
C ASP A 352 15.34 3.20 -5.34
N TYR A 353 14.23 2.59 -5.77
CA TYR A 353 12.92 2.85 -5.18
C TYR A 353 12.81 2.41 -3.72
N GLU A 354 13.54 1.37 -3.31
CA GLU A 354 13.57 0.92 -1.92
C GLU A 354 14.28 1.94 -1.03
N GLU A 355 15.45 2.42 -1.45
CA GLU A 355 16.16 3.48 -0.72
C GLU A 355 15.35 4.77 -0.67
N PHE A 356 14.66 5.14 -1.76
CA PHE A 356 13.77 6.29 -1.77
C PHE A 356 12.59 6.14 -0.80
N PHE A 357 11.96 4.96 -0.76
CA PHE A 357 10.88 4.68 0.20
C PHE A 357 11.36 4.89 1.63
N TRP A 358 12.54 4.37 1.96
CA TRP A 358 13.11 4.52 3.31
C TRP A 358 13.59 5.94 3.60
N THR A 359 14.14 6.65 2.61
CA THR A 359 14.49 8.07 2.74
C THR A 359 13.26 8.90 3.13
N ILE A 360 12.12 8.67 2.48
CA ILE A 360 10.86 9.36 2.81
C ILE A 360 10.33 8.92 4.18
N HIS A 361 10.46 7.65 4.53
CA HIS A 361 10.07 7.12 5.83
C HIS A 361 10.86 7.77 6.97
N ASP A 362 12.18 7.87 6.81
CA ASP A 362 13.10 8.34 7.84
C ASP A 362 12.95 9.86 8.10
N LEU A 363 12.28 10.62 7.22
CA LEU A 363 11.83 11.99 7.52
C LEU A 363 10.90 12.05 8.74
N PHE A 364 10.20 10.96 9.07
CA PHE A 364 9.23 10.90 10.17
C PHE A 364 9.86 10.51 11.52
N ASP A 365 11.19 10.42 11.60
CA ASP A 365 11.88 10.20 12.88
C ASP A 365 11.67 11.40 13.84
N ASP A 366 11.55 12.61 13.28
CA ASP A 366 11.07 13.79 14.01
C ASP A 366 9.57 13.67 14.30
N GLN A 367 9.23 13.59 15.60
CA GLN A 367 7.87 13.35 16.07
C GLN A 367 6.92 14.53 15.82
N ASP A 368 7.42 15.77 15.89
CA ASP A 368 6.59 16.95 15.67
C ASP A 368 6.27 17.11 14.18
N PHE A 369 7.27 16.87 13.33
CA PHE A 369 7.07 16.76 11.88
C PHE A 369 6.07 15.64 11.56
N ALA A 370 6.30 14.43 12.08
CA ALA A 370 5.45 13.27 11.81
C ALA A 370 4.00 13.53 12.23
N ALA A 371 3.76 14.05 13.42
CA ALA A 371 2.42 14.36 13.91
C ALA A 371 1.72 15.43 13.05
N GLY A 372 2.47 16.45 12.60
CA GLY A 372 1.95 17.49 11.70
C GLY A 372 1.53 16.93 10.34
N ILE A 373 2.40 16.15 9.70
CA ILE A 373 2.13 15.56 8.38
C ILE A 373 1.01 14.52 8.45
N ILE A 374 1.01 13.61 9.44
CA ILE A 374 -0.05 12.60 9.59
C ILE A 374 -1.41 13.29 9.80
N ARG A 375 -1.47 14.34 10.63
CA ARG A 375 -2.70 15.13 10.83
C ARG A 375 -3.17 15.76 9.52
N HIS A 376 -2.25 16.33 8.74
CA HIS A 376 -2.57 16.94 7.45
C HIS A 376 -3.14 15.90 6.47
N TRP A 377 -2.49 14.76 6.30
CA TRP A 377 -2.95 13.67 5.44
C TRP A 377 -4.30 13.11 5.88
N ASN A 378 -4.49 12.87 7.18
CA ASN A 378 -5.78 12.43 7.73
C ASN A 378 -6.89 13.44 7.44
N LYS A 379 -6.64 14.74 7.62
CA LYS A 379 -7.61 15.79 7.31
C LYS A 379 -7.98 15.79 5.82
N VAL A 380 -7.00 15.73 4.93
CA VAL A 380 -7.25 15.82 3.48
C VAL A 380 -7.99 14.58 2.96
N VAL A 381 -7.58 13.39 3.41
CA VAL A 381 -8.12 12.12 2.88
C VAL A 381 -9.40 11.70 3.60
N PHE A 382 -9.46 11.80 4.93
CA PHE A 382 -10.61 11.36 5.73
C PHE A 382 -11.53 12.51 6.18
N GLY A 383 -11.14 13.76 5.92
CA GLY A 383 -11.86 14.95 6.36
C GLY A 383 -11.61 15.26 7.83
N ASN A 384 -12.22 16.35 8.31
CA ASN A 384 -12.37 16.62 9.74
C ASN A 384 -13.47 15.74 10.34
N SER A 385 -13.35 14.43 10.14
CA SER A 385 -14.22 13.47 10.77
C SER A 385 -13.75 13.35 12.22
N LYS A 386 -14.37 14.11 13.13
CA LYS A 386 -14.57 13.56 14.48
C LYS A 386 -15.08 12.13 14.24
N PRO A 387 -14.57 11.09 14.94
CA PRO A 387 -15.30 9.83 14.95
C PRO A 387 -16.75 10.22 15.24
N ARG A 388 -17.70 9.69 14.48
CA ARG A 388 -19.12 9.89 14.76
C ARG A 388 -19.35 9.33 16.16
N ALA A 389 -19.09 10.15 17.18
CA ALA A 389 -19.68 10.00 18.49
C ALA A 389 -21.17 9.86 18.19
N ALA A 390 -21.83 8.94 18.89
CA ALA A 390 -23.28 9.05 19.05
C ALA A 390 -23.55 10.53 19.26
N ALA A 391 -24.31 11.14 18.33
CA ALA A 391 -24.50 12.57 18.33
C ALA A 391 -24.78 12.99 19.78
N PRO A 392 -24.05 13.96 20.37
CA PRO A 392 -24.50 14.50 21.65
C PRO A 392 -25.94 14.86 21.40
N THR A 393 -26.85 14.27 22.19
CA THR A 393 -28.29 14.36 22.00
C THR A 393 -28.58 15.82 21.74
N ALA A 394 -28.75 16.19 20.47
CA ALA A 394 -29.04 17.55 20.13
C ALA A 394 -30.32 17.82 20.91
N VAL A 395 -30.39 18.91 21.65
CA VAL A 395 -31.66 19.32 22.23
C VAL A 395 -32.60 19.45 21.06
N VAL A 396 -33.43 18.44 20.84
CA VAL A 396 -34.30 18.31 19.67
C VAL A 396 -35.42 19.31 19.92
N GLY A 397 -35.19 20.56 19.51
CA GLY A 397 -36.30 21.44 19.21
C GLY A 397 -37.19 20.74 18.17
N PRO A 398 -38.52 20.96 18.19
CA PRO A 398 -39.43 20.31 17.27
C PRO A 398 -38.95 20.49 15.84
N SER A 399 -38.86 19.37 15.10
CA SER A 399 -38.38 19.39 13.72
C SER A 399 -39.29 20.28 12.86
N ASN A 400 -38.80 20.73 11.70
CA ASN A 400 -39.64 21.46 10.74
C ASN A 400 -40.92 20.68 10.39
N LEU A 401 -40.83 19.34 10.38
CA LEU A 401 -41.98 18.47 10.16
C LEU A 401 -42.98 18.52 11.33
N ASP A 402 -42.50 18.58 12.57
CA ASP A 402 -43.36 18.68 13.77
C ASP A 402 -44.04 20.05 13.83
N LYS A 403 -43.33 21.12 13.46
CA LYS A 403 -43.89 22.47 13.33
C LYS A 403 -44.97 22.52 12.24
N LEU A 404 -44.73 21.89 11.09
CA LEU A 404 -45.70 21.80 10.00
C LEU A 404 -46.93 20.96 10.38
N LYS A 405 -46.74 19.86 11.12
CA LYS A 405 -47.86 19.06 11.65
C LYS A 405 -48.69 19.86 12.65
N ALA A 406 -48.05 20.59 13.56
CA ALA A 406 -48.73 21.47 14.52
C ALA A 406 -49.50 22.60 13.81
N ALA A 407 -48.89 23.25 12.82
CA ALA A 407 -49.55 24.28 12.01
C ALA A 407 -50.76 23.72 11.25
N ARG A 408 -50.65 22.51 10.68
CA ARG A 408 -51.77 21.84 10.01
C ARG A 408 -52.90 21.48 10.98
N ALA A 409 -52.56 21.03 12.19
CA ALA A 409 -53.54 20.72 13.22
C ALA A 409 -54.28 21.98 13.70
N ALA A 410 -53.55 23.08 13.93
CA ALA A 410 -54.13 24.37 14.30
C ALA A 410 -55.04 24.93 13.19
N HIS A 411 -54.61 24.84 11.92
CA HIS A 411 -55.45 25.23 10.78
C HIS A 411 -56.74 24.39 10.71
N LYS A 412 -56.65 23.08 10.95
CA LYS A 412 -57.83 22.20 10.95
C LYS A 412 -58.79 22.52 12.10
N ALA A 413 -58.26 22.82 13.29
CA ALA A 413 -59.07 23.23 14.44
C ALA A 413 -59.76 24.58 14.22
N ALA A 414 -59.06 25.56 13.64
CA ALA A 414 -59.62 26.86 13.30
C ALA A 414 -60.71 26.74 12.21
N ALA A 415 -60.49 25.91 11.19
CA ALA A 415 -61.50 25.67 10.16
C ALA A 415 -62.76 24.95 10.69
N ALA A 416 -62.61 24.05 11.68
CA ALA A 416 -63.74 23.40 12.33
C ALA A 416 -64.54 24.37 13.20
N ALA A 417 -63.87 25.24 13.97
CA ALA A 417 -64.51 26.26 14.80
C ALA A 417 -65.18 27.39 13.99
N ALA A 418 -64.80 27.58 12.73
CA ALA A 418 -65.45 28.52 11.82
C ALA A 418 -66.63 27.91 11.03
N SER A 419 -66.91 26.61 11.23
CA SER A 419 -68.02 25.88 10.60
C SER A 419 -69.14 25.50 11.59
N GLU A 420 -68.99 25.87 12.87
CA GLU A 420 -70.06 25.96 13.89
C GLU A 420 -70.53 27.41 13.99
#